data_AF-A0A358XST6-F1
#
_entry.id   AF-A0A358XST6-F1
#
_cell.length_a   1.000
_cell.length_b   1.000
_cell.length_c   1.000
_cell.angle_alpha   90.00
_cell.angle_beta   90.00
_cell.angle_gamma   90.00
#
_symmetry.space_group_name_H-M   'P 1'
#
loop_
_entity.id
_entity.type
_entity.pdbx_description
1 polymer ?
#
loop_
_entity_poly.entity_id
_entity_poly.type
_entity_poly.pdbx_seq_one_letter_code
_entity_poly.pdbx_strand_id
1 'polypeptide(L)' 'MSSHANSGNIRFKSDEDGKQFEYDLDKDIWVETPRIKLKPREKDILLFSAQGLTMDQIADRLYVSIDTVKFHKKQIFS' A
#
# COMPACT_ATOMS: atom_id res chain seq x y z
N MET A 1 -12.95 8.99 -9.70
CA MET A 1 -14.16 8.14 -9.76
C MET A 1 -13.92 6.94 -8.85
N SER A 2 -14.55 6.88 -7.67
CA SER A 2 -14.47 5.70 -6.80
C SER A 2 -15.66 4.77 -7.08
N SER A 3 -15.37 3.58 -7.62
CA SER A 3 -16.37 2.58 -8.01
C SER A 3 -16.79 1.70 -6.83
N HIS A 4 -17.38 2.26 -5.77
CA HIS A 4 -17.88 1.47 -4.63
C HIS A 4 -19.36 1.77 -4.45
N ALA A 5 -20.20 0.89 -4.99
CA ALA A 5 -21.65 1.07 -5.10
C ALA A 5 -22.45 0.58 -3.88
N ASN A 6 -21.80 0.22 -2.76
CA ASN A 6 -22.47 -0.18 -1.53
C ASN A 6 -21.98 0.65 -0.33
N SER A 7 -22.94 1.21 0.41
CA SER A 7 -22.71 1.82 1.73
C SER A 7 -22.31 0.73 2.72
N GLY A 8 -21.20 0.91 3.44
CA GLY A 8 -20.75 -0.11 4.41
C GLY A 8 -19.27 -0.16 4.76
N ASN A 9 -18.42 0.65 4.13
CA ASN A 9 -16.97 0.62 4.41
C ASN A 9 -16.61 1.31 5.75
N ILE A 10 -17.01 0.70 6.87
CA ILE A 10 -16.56 1.08 8.21
C ILE A 10 -15.21 0.40 8.44
N ARG A 11 -14.15 1.21 8.35
CA ARG A 11 -12.78 0.74 8.55
C ARG A 11 -12.08 1.55 9.61
N PHE A 12 -11.63 0.89 10.67
CA PHE A 12 -10.81 1.48 11.71
C PHE A 12 -9.33 1.20 11.41
N LYS A 13 -8.50 2.24 11.55
CA LYS A 13 -7.05 2.15 11.32
C LYS A 13 -6.33 2.73 12.51
N SER A 14 -5.50 1.92 13.16
CA SER A 14 -4.54 2.40 14.15
C SER A 14 -3.17 2.51 13.47
N ASP A 15 -2.55 3.70 13.51
CA ASP A 15 -1.23 3.89 12.89
C ASP A 15 -0.10 3.28 13.72
N GLU A 16 -0.33 3.11 15.03
CA GLU A 16 0.64 2.55 15.98
C GLU A 16 0.92 1.06 15.76
N ASP A 17 -0.13 0.24 15.56
CA ASP A 17 0.01 -1.22 15.49
C ASP A 17 0.11 -1.79 14.07
N GLY A 18 -0.14 -0.98 13.03
CA GLY A 18 -0.27 -1.51 11.67
C GLY A 18 -1.41 -2.52 11.53
N LYS A 19 -2.39 -2.47 12.43
CA LYS A 19 -3.62 -3.26 12.36
C LYS A 19 -4.70 -2.43 11.67
N GLN A 20 -5.41 -3.07 10.76
CA GLN A 20 -6.62 -2.55 10.17
C GLN A 20 -7.77 -3.42 10.66
N PHE A 21 -8.89 -2.82 11.03
CA PHE A 21 -10.10 -3.56 11.33
C PHE A 21 -11.15 -3.16 10.31
N GLU A 22 -11.74 -4.17 9.68
CA GLU A 22 -12.83 -4.01 8.73
C GLU A 22 -14.07 -4.61 9.36
N TYR A 23 -15.17 -3.84 9.36
CA TYR A 23 -16.43 -4.29 9.92
C TYR A 23 -17.17 -5.14 8.89
N ASP A 24 -17.42 -6.40 9.23
CA ASP A 24 -18.24 -7.29 8.41
C ASP A 24 -19.72 -7.06 8.78
N LEU A 25 -20.46 -6.38 7.91
CA LEU A 25 -21.88 -6.05 8.08
C LEU A 25 -22.79 -7.30 8.09
N ASP A 26 -22.36 -8.39 7.45
CA ASP A 26 -23.16 -9.62 7.37
C ASP A 26 -23.02 -10.47 8.64
N LYS A 27 -21.87 -10.35 9.32
CA LYS A 27 -21.55 -11.14 10.51
C LYS A 27 -21.56 -10.34 11.82
N ASP A 28 -21.73 -9.03 11.74
CA ASP A 28 -21.72 -8.09 12.89
C ASP A 28 -20.45 -8.21 13.76
N ILE A 29 -19.30 -8.45 13.11
CA ILE A 29 -18.01 -8.63 13.77
C ILE A 29 -16.91 -7.75 13.16
N TRP A 30 -15.96 -7.35 14.00
CA TRP A 30 -14.72 -6.72 13.57
C TRP A 30 -13.71 -7.78 13.13
N VAL A 31 -13.30 -7.73 11.86
CA VAL A 31 -12.26 -8.61 11.31
C VAL A 31 -10.94 -7.85 11.29
N GLU A 32 -9.96 -8.33 12.06
CA GLU A 32 -8.58 -7.83 11.99
C GLU A 32 -7.99 -8.25 10.64
N THR A 33 -7.75 -7.27 9.78
CA THR A 33 -7.07 -7.45 8.50
C THR A 33 -5.62 -6.98 8.66
N PRO A 34 -4.63 -7.79 8.25
CA PRO A 34 -3.25 -7.36 8.26
C PRO A 34 -3.11 -6.16 7.32
N ARG A 35 -2.67 -5.02 7.85
CA ARG A 35 -2.35 -3.87 7.02
C ARG A 35 -1.05 -4.19 6.29
N ILE A 36 -1.03 -4.05 4.98
CA ILE A 36 0.22 -4.07 4.21
C ILE A 36 1.04 -2.87 4.67
N LYS A 37 2.01 -3.11 5.56
CA LYS A 37 2.91 -2.09 6.08
C LYS A 37 4.09 -1.95 5.13
N LEU A 38 3.94 -1.04 4.17
CA LEU A 38 5.02 -0.67 3.25
C LEU A 38 6.21 -0.14 4.05
N LYS A 39 7.39 -0.70 3.78
CA LYS A 39 8.66 -0.16 4.28
C LYS A 39 8.87 1.25 3.72
N PRO A 40 9.71 2.09 4.37
CA PRO A 40 9.99 3.45 3.88
C PRO A 40 10.37 3.48 2.39
N ARG A 41 11.29 2.60 1.97
CA ARG A 41 11.70 2.48 0.56
C ARG A 41 10.57 2.09 -0.38
N GLU A 42 9.66 1.22 0.05
CA GLU A 42 8.51 0.80 -0.76
C GLU A 42 7.50 1.94 -0.92
N LYS A 43 7.34 2.77 0.12
CA LYS A 43 6.53 4.00 0.03
C LYS A 43 7.13 4.99 -0.96
N ASP A 44 8.44 5.21 -0.93
CA ASP A 44 9.10 6.14 -1.85
C ASP A 44 8.98 5.67 -3.30
N ILE A 45 9.22 4.37 -3.55
CA ILE A 45 9.08 3.77 -4.89
C ILE A 45 7.63 3.87 -5.39
N LEU A 46 6.64 3.62 -4.51
CA LEU A 46 5.23 3.76 -4.85
C LEU A 46 4.86 5.21 -5.17
N LEU A 47 5.34 6.17 -4.36
CA LEU A 47 5.10 7.60 -4.54
C LEU A 47 5.67 8.09 -5.88
N PHE A 48 6.93 7.76 -6.18
CA PHE A 48 7.54 8.16 -7.45
C PHE A 48 6.91 7.47 -8.65
N SER A 49 6.50 6.20 -8.51
CA SER A 49 5.74 5.51 -9.55
C SER A 49 4.39 6.20 -9.83
N ALA A 50 3.69 6.66 -8.78
CA ALA A 50 2.44 7.40 -8.91
C ALA A 50 2.62 8.80 -9.53
N GLN A 51 3.80 9.40 -9.37
CA GLN A 51 4.18 10.65 -10.06
C GLN A 51 4.50 10.45 -11.54
N GLY A 52 4.54 9.21 -12.03
CA GLY A 52 4.88 8.88 -13.42
C GLY A 52 6.38 8.78 -13.70
N LEU A 53 7.23 8.67 -12.67
CA LEU A 53 8.66 8.43 -12.87
C LEU A 53 8.90 7.02 -13.42
N THR A 54 9.86 6.92 -14.33
CA THR A 54 10.37 5.63 -14.83
C THR A 54 11.22 4.94 -13.77
N MET A 55 11.43 3.62 -13.94
CA MET A 55 12.20 2.83 -12.98
C MET A 55 13.66 3.30 -12.88
N ASP A 56 14.25 3.73 -13.99
CA ASP A 56 15.59 4.32 -14.03
C ASP A 56 15.64 5.62 -13.22
N GLN A 57 14.69 6.53 -13.43
CA GLN A 57 14.63 7.80 -12.67
C GLN A 57 14.40 7.58 -11.18
N ILE A 58 13.64 6.55 -10.80
CA ILE A 58 13.44 6.16 -9.40
C ILE A 58 14.74 5.62 -8.80
N ALA A 59 15.46 4.79 -9.55
CA ALA A 59 16.74 4.23 -9.15
C ALA A 59 17.78 5.34 -8.90
N ASP A 60 17.83 6.32 -9.81
CA ASP A 60 18.70 7.50 -9.70
C ASP A 60 18.34 8.36 -8.48
N ARG A 61 17.04 8.62 -8.24
CA ARG A 61 16.59 9.40 -7.08
C ARG A 61 16.88 8.73 -5.74
N LEU A 62 16.77 7.40 -5.69
CA LEU A 62 16.96 6.61 -4.48
C LEU A 62 18.42 6.16 -4.29
N TYR A 63 19.32 6.48 -5.24
CA TYR A 63 20.70 6.02 -5.27
C TYR A 63 20.82 4.50 -5.13
N VAL A 64 19.95 3.76 -5.84
CA VAL A 64 19.91 2.29 -5.86
C VAL A 64 19.99 1.76 -7.28
N SER A 65 20.22 0.46 -7.45
CA SER A 65 20.12 -0.17 -8.77
C SER A 65 18.66 -0.31 -9.23
N ILE A 66 18.44 -0.30 -10.55
CA ILE A 66 17.11 -0.55 -11.11
C ILE A 66 16.53 -1.90 -10.70
N ASP A 67 17.39 -2.90 -10.48
CA ASP A 67 16.97 -4.22 -10.03
C ASP A 67 16.48 -4.19 -8.58
N THR A 68 17.02 -3.31 -7.73
CA THR A 68 16.49 -3.04 -6.39
C THR A 68 15.09 -2.44 -6.48
N VAL A 69 14.85 -1.52 -7.43
CA VAL A 69 13.52 -0.95 -7.68
C VAL A 69 12.55 -2.02 -8.18
N LYS A 70 12.96 -2.88 -9.12
CA LYS A 70 12.16 -4.02 -9.61
C LYS A 70 11.78 -4.97 -8.49
N PHE A 71 12.73 -5.29 -7.61
CA PHE A 71 12.51 -6.17 -6.47
C PHE A 71 11.43 -5.61 -5.54
N HIS A 72 11.58 -4.35 -5.10
CA HIS A 72 10.59 -3.72 -4.23
C HIS A 72 9.24 -3.54 -4.91
N LYS A 73 9.20 -3.17 -6.19
CA LYS A 73 7.95 -3.08 -6.95
C LYS A 73 7.22 -4.43 -6.99
N LYS A 74 7.96 -5.53 -7.21
CA LYS A 74 7.39 -6.89 -7.12
C LYS A 74 6.84 -7.18 -5.73
N GLN A 75 7.50 -6.76 -4.65
CA GLN A 75 7.00 -6.94 -3.29
C GLN A 75 5.72 -6.14 -3.00
N ILE A 76 5.53 -4.99 -3.64
CA ILE A 76 4.34 -4.13 -3.45
C ILE A 76 3.10 -4.70 -4.17
N PHE A 77 3.28 -5.29 -5.35
CA PHE A 77 2.20 -5.78 -6.21
C PHE A 77 2.06 -7.31 -6.25
N SER A 78 2.86 -8.03 -5.46
CA SER A 78 2.75 -9.50 -5.29
C SER A 78 1.77 -9.84 -4.18
#